data_AF-A0A2E3XNS5-F1
#
_entry.id   AF-A0A2E3XNS5-F1
#
_cell.length_a   1.000
_cell.length_b   1.000
_cell.length_c   1.000
_cell.angle_alpha   90.00
_cell.angle_beta   90.00
_cell.angle_gamma   90.00
#
_symmetry.space_group_name_H-M   'P 1'
#
loop_
_entity.id
_entity.type
_entity.pdbx_description
1 polymer ?
#
loop_
_entity_poly.entity_id
_entity_poly.type
_entity_poly.pdbx_seq_one_letter_code
_entity_poly.pdbx_strand_id
1 'polypeptide(L)'
;MEKISRNLKKLLSLCLLFQMSSIVYAKTLHSELVEYLQTKYTQQGQEYPILIMDQDEIDLRYAVGNATGDDDESEKRRAQILKAYVAEQIGVELSDTEASSLEPYTHVLKEGAYAVPLFNNYTDKKYKICSVFPASTNSNIRLETHRILGLDTPGAYPTDMFFRLKEHIPFDILKMYSVLHELGHCLDKTFMPAAYSNYEPSAHDVHESESFAETFATFMLIKEGHANWAQTRALYRNLYTRYMGQWFVDNPHNGFGNPLYLKGGVIYYLSPSLLEANYVIKRNRDIKEKSVAEYIQLAEDVVNKNALDFRAFQGIWRTFGEDTEEVLDFYREFSFDSPGLFQKAFEQITAFLDFSPYLERKIVGDFRAPELLGSQPLLSLEEERRVLVELITDYQNTQSEMQGEARRELLREEIFSRIDLLRENLEQAFDAPYEAQKKQKEFLDYIWAEVLKV
;
A
#
# COMPACT_ATOMS: atom_id res chain seq x y z
N MET A 1 -58.09 22.37 38.80
CA MET A 1 -57.60 22.21 37.42
C MET A 1 -56.30 22.99 37.16
N GLU A 2 -56.12 24.22 37.64
CA GLU A 2 -54.88 25.00 37.39
C GLU A 2 -53.58 24.38 37.91
N LYS A 3 -53.62 23.68 39.06
CA LYS A 3 -52.43 23.05 39.65
C LYS A 3 -51.87 21.90 38.81
N ILE A 4 -52.75 21.18 38.09
CA ILE A 4 -52.38 20.07 37.18
C ILE A 4 -51.72 20.64 35.91
N SER A 5 -52.25 21.74 35.38
CA SER A 5 -51.68 22.46 34.22
C SER A 5 -50.25 22.99 34.47
N ARG A 6 -49.97 23.53 35.66
CA ARG A 6 -48.64 24.01 36.04
C ARG A 6 -47.59 22.89 36.14
N ASN A 7 -47.98 21.73 36.67
CA ASN A 7 -47.06 20.59 36.79
C ASN A 7 -46.81 19.91 35.44
N LEU A 8 -47.82 19.86 34.56
CA LEU A 8 -47.67 19.33 33.21
C LEU A 8 -46.73 20.19 32.36
N LYS A 9 -46.83 21.53 32.46
CA LYS A 9 -45.90 22.46 31.79
C LYS A 9 -44.46 22.30 32.28
N LYS A 10 -44.25 22.13 33.59
CA LYS A 10 -42.91 21.88 34.14
C LYS A 10 -42.34 20.55 33.67
N LEU A 11 -43.17 19.50 33.61
CA LEU A 11 -42.75 18.20 33.08
C LEU A 11 -42.39 18.28 31.60
N LEU A 12 -43.21 18.97 30.79
CA LEU A 12 -42.92 19.17 29.37
C LEU A 12 -41.64 19.97 29.13
N SER A 13 -41.41 21.05 29.90
CA SER A 13 -40.16 21.82 29.82
C SER A 13 -38.95 21.00 30.27
N LEU A 14 -39.09 20.13 31.28
CA LEU A 14 -38.02 19.23 31.71
C LEU A 14 -37.72 18.15 30.66
N CYS A 15 -38.75 17.60 30.01
CA CYS A 15 -38.60 16.64 28.91
C CYS A 15 -37.98 17.29 27.66
N LEU A 16 -38.36 18.53 27.33
CA LEU A 16 -37.74 19.29 26.24
C LEU A 16 -36.28 19.65 26.54
N LEU A 17 -35.96 20.01 27.79
CA LEU A 17 -34.57 20.24 28.21
C LEU A 17 -33.75 18.94 28.19
N PHE A 18 -34.34 17.81 28.59
CA PHE A 18 -33.69 16.49 28.48
C PHE A 18 -33.49 16.06 27.02
N GLN A 19 -34.46 16.31 26.14
CA GLN A 19 -34.34 16.03 24.71
C GLN A 19 -33.31 16.93 24.01
N MET A 20 -33.14 18.17 24.47
CA MET A 20 -32.10 19.08 23.95
C MET A 20 -30.72 18.79 24.54
N SER A 21 -30.63 18.23 25.75
CA SER A 21 -29.35 17.84 26.38
C SER A 21 -28.87 16.45 25.98
N SER A 22 -29.69 15.68 25.27
CA SER A 22 -29.35 14.35 24.75
C SER A 22 -29.69 14.25 23.27
N ILE A 23 -29.13 15.16 22.48
CA ILE A 23 -28.75 14.79 21.11
C ILE A 23 -27.63 13.78 21.26
N VAL A 24 -27.98 12.53 21.55
CA VAL A 24 -27.13 11.39 21.28
C VAL A 24 -27.04 11.37 19.76
N TYR A 25 -26.08 12.11 19.22
CA TYR A 25 -25.76 12.03 17.81
C TYR A 25 -25.41 10.57 17.55
N ALA A 26 -26.18 9.92 16.68
CA ALA A 26 -25.79 8.62 16.17
C ALA A 26 -24.43 8.82 15.51
N LYS A 27 -23.38 8.26 16.11
CA LYS A 27 -22.04 8.31 15.54
C LYS A 27 -22.09 7.62 14.18
N THR A 28 -21.39 8.17 13.21
CA THR A 28 -21.23 7.48 11.94
C THR A 28 -20.36 6.24 12.19
N LEU A 29 -20.42 5.25 11.28
CA LEU A 29 -19.50 4.11 11.32
C LEU A 29 -18.02 4.56 11.29
N HIS A 30 -17.74 5.73 10.71
CA HIS A 30 -16.41 6.30 10.70
C HIS A 30 -15.99 6.81 12.07
N SER A 31 -16.81 7.64 12.72
CA SER A 31 -16.57 8.12 14.09
C SER A 31 -16.45 6.96 15.09
N GLU A 32 -17.27 5.91 14.94
CA GLU A 32 -17.16 4.69 15.75
C GLU A 32 -15.81 3.98 15.56
N LEU A 33 -15.34 3.87 14.31
CA LEU A 33 -14.01 3.31 14.00
C LEU A 33 -12.89 4.16 14.60
N VAL A 34 -12.96 5.49 14.46
CA VAL A 34 -11.96 6.43 15.00
C VAL A 34 -11.88 6.32 16.52
N GLU A 35 -13.01 6.40 17.21
CA GLU A 35 -13.07 6.26 18.68
C GLU A 35 -12.52 4.91 19.15
N TYR A 36 -12.88 3.84 18.45
CA TYR A 36 -12.39 2.50 18.76
C TYR A 36 -10.87 2.40 18.62
N LEU A 37 -10.31 2.83 17.50
CA LEU A 37 -8.86 2.78 17.25
C LEU A 37 -8.10 3.73 18.18
N GLN A 38 -8.62 4.93 18.44
CA GLN A 38 -8.07 5.89 19.38
C GLN A 38 -7.96 5.24 20.76
N THR A 39 -9.05 4.68 21.29
CA THR A 39 -9.08 4.07 22.62
C THR A 39 -8.13 2.87 22.71
N LYS A 40 -8.09 2.04 21.66
CA LYS A 40 -7.38 0.76 21.70
C LYS A 40 -5.87 0.89 21.49
N TYR A 41 -5.42 1.82 20.65
CA TYR A 41 -4.06 1.78 20.10
C TYR A 41 -3.19 3.02 20.32
N THR A 42 -3.74 4.19 20.61
CA THR A 42 -2.91 5.41 20.71
C THR A 42 -2.30 5.62 22.10
N GLN A 43 -2.75 4.89 23.12
CA GLN A 43 -2.23 4.98 24.50
C GLN A 43 -0.98 4.11 24.76
N GLN A 44 -0.36 3.54 23.72
CA GLN A 44 0.66 2.51 23.84
C GLN A 44 2.09 3.09 23.98
N GLY A 45 2.49 3.45 25.21
CA GLY A 45 3.91 3.57 25.59
C GLY A 45 4.77 4.53 24.77
N GLN A 46 4.16 5.53 24.12
CA GLN A 46 4.86 6.59 23.40
C GLN A 46 5.18 7.75 24.34
N GLU A 47 6.26 8.48 24.03
CA GLU A 47 6.65 9.69 24.77
C GLU A 47 5.77 10.91 24.42
N TYR A 48 4.92 10.78 23.40
CA TYR A 48 4.03 11.83 22.89
C TYR A 48 2.62 11.25 22.63
N PRO A 49 1.57 12.09 22.74
CA PRO A 49 0.21 11.69 22.41
C PRO A 49 0.02 11.51 20.90
N ILE A 50 -0.81 10.53 20.54
CA ILE A 50 -1.30 10.33 19.18
C ILE A 50 -2.81 10.62 19.17
N LEU A 51 -3.27 11.40 18.19
CA LEU A 51 -4.68 11.73 18.01
C LEU A 51 -5.14 11.35 16.60
N ILE A 52 -6.10 10.44 16.52
CA ILE A 52 -6.86 10.17 15.30
C ILE A 52 -7.98 11.21 15.22
N MET A 53 -7.94 12.04 14.19
CA MET A 53 -8.84 13.16 13.96
C MET A 53 -10.18 12.64 13.42
N ASP A 54 -11.26 12.81 14.17
CA ASP A 54 -12.60 12.46 13.70
C ASP A 54 -13.09 13.53 12.73
N GLN A 55 -12.94 13.26 11.43
CA GLN A 55 -13.29 14.22 10.38
C GLN A 55 -14.79 14.55 10.38
N ASP A 56 -15.68 13.61 10.73
CA ASP A 56 -17.11 13.91 10.81
C ASP A 56 -17.42 14.90 11.93
N GLU A 57 -16.76 14.75 13.08
CA GLU A 57 -16.90 15.71 14.18
C GLU A 57 -16.31 17.08 13.83
N ILE A 58 -15.14 17.10 13.19
CA ILE A 58 -14.46 18.34 12.77
C ILE A 58 -15.30 19.09 11.72
N ASP A 59 -15.80 18.39 10.70
CA ASP A 59 -16.67 18.97 9.67
C ASP A 59 -17.96 19.54 10.28
N LEU A 60 -18.54 18.84 11.26
CA LEU A 60 -19.69 19.36 12.00
C LEU A 60 -19.33 20.64 12.77
N ARG A 61 -18.19 20.67 13.45
CA ARG A 61 -17.73 21.86 14.18
C ARG A 61 -17.47 23.02 13.21
N TYR A 62 -16.92 22.77 12.02
CA TYR A 62 -16.75 23.78 10.97
C TYR A 62 -18.09 24.33 10.49
N ALA A 63 -19.08 23.48 10.26
CA ALA A 63 -20.42 23.90 9.87
C ALA A 63 -21.09 24.75 10.95
N VAL A 64 -21.07 24.31 12.22
CA VAL A 64 -21.63 25.05 13.36
C VAL A 64 -20.91 26.38 13.59
N GLY A 65 -19.59 26.40 13.40
CA GLY A 65 -18.77 27.60 13.52
C GLY A 65 -18.83 28.56 12.34
N ASN A 66 -19.61 28.25 11.29
CA ASN A 66 -19.61 28.98 10.01
C ASN A 66 -18.19 29.20 9.48
N ALA A 67 -17.41 28.12 9.38
CA ALA A 67 -16.00 28.11 9.00
C ALA A 67 -15.73 27.29 7.72
N THR A 68 -16.73 27.13 6.85
CA THR A 68 -16.64 26.30 5.64
C THR A 68 -16.17 27.05 4.39
N GLY A 69 -15.93 28.37 4.47
CA GLY A 69 -15.51 29.20 3.33
C GLY A 69 -14.01 29.15 3.07
N ASP A 70 -13.57 29.56 1.88
CA ASP A 70 -12.15 29.59 1.49
C ASP A 70 -11.45 30.94 1.79
N ASP A 71 -12.07 31.81 2.59
CA ASP A 71 -11.52 33.10 2.98
C ASP A 71 -10.66 33.02 4.26
N ASP A 72 -9.73 33.97 4.42
CA ASP A 72 -8.80 34.06 5.56
C ASP A 72 -9.50 34.03 6.94
N GLU A 73 -10.73 34.56 7.04
CA GLU A 73 -11.46 34.56 8.31
C GLU A 73 -12.04 33.17 8.61
N SER A 74 -12.50 32.44 7.59
CA SER A 74 -12.89 31.04 7.71
C SER A 74 -11.69 30.15 8.07
N GLU A 75 -10.52 30.36 7.45
CA GLU A 75 -9.28 29.62 7.78
C GLU A 75 -8.89 29.82 9.26
N LYS A 76 -8.86 31.06 9.74
CA LYS A 76 -8.59 31.36 11.16
C LYS A 76 -9.58 30.67 12.09
N ARG A 77 -10.87 30.65 11.74
CA ARG A 77 -11.89 29.95 12.55
C ARG A 77 -11.65 28.45 12.57
N ARG A 78 -11.31 27.83 11.43
CA ARG A 78 -10.96 26.40 11.38
C ARG A 78 -9.75 26.07 12.24
N ALA A 79 -8.71 26.90 12.20
CA ALA A 79 -7.55 26.74 13.07
C ALA A 79 -7.94 26.83 14.58
N GLN A 80 -8.79 27.79 14.97
CA GLN A 80 -9.27 27.88 16.36
C GLN A 80 -10.13 26.67 16.77
N ILE A 81 -10.94 26.15 15.86
CA ILE A 81 -11.73 24.92 16.10
C ILE A 81 -10.81 23.72 16.29
N LEU A 82 -9.77 23.56 15.48
CA LEU A 82 -8.80 22.47 15.62
C LEU A 82 -8.04 22.57 16.93
N LYS A 83 -7.61 23.77 17.32
CA LYS A 83 -6.96 24.01 18.61
C LYS A 83 -7.84 23.58 19.78
N ALA A 84 -9.11 23.98 19.79
CA ALA A 84 -10.07 23.57 20.81
C ALA A 84 -10.29 22.05 20.79
N TYR A 85 -10.48 21.45 19.61
CA TYR A 85 -10.67 20.01 19.44
C TYR A 85 -9.49 19.21 20.02
N VAL A 86 -8.25 19.56 19.68
CA VAL A 86 -7.06 18.87 20.17
C VAL A 86 -6.92 18.99 21.69
N ALA A 87 -7.16 20.19 22.25
CA ALA A 87 -7.13 20.42 23.69
C ALA A 87 -8.22 19.61 24.42
N GLU A 88 -9.44 19.53 23.85
CA GLU A 88 -10.55 18.76 24.42
C GLU A 88 -10.30 17.24 24.39
N GLN A 89 -9.76 16.70 23.30
CA GLN A 89 -9.61 15.26 23.10
C GLN A 89 -8.43 14.67 23.88
N ILE A 90 -7.30 15.38 23.94
CA ILE A 90 -6.05 14.84 24.50
C ILE A 90 -5.29 15.83 25.39
N GLY A 91 -5.83 17.01 25.67
CA GLY A 91 -5.23 17.97 26.60
C GLY A 91 -3.98 18.68 26.07
N VAL A 92 -3.73 18.64 24.76
CA VAL A 92 -2.57 19.30 24.14
C VAL A 92 -2.97 20.69 23.62
N GLU A 93 -2.29 21.72 24.11
CA GLU A 93 -2.49 23.10 23.66
C GLU A 93 -1.69 23.39 22.39
N LEU A 94 -2.38 23.81 21.31
CA LEU A 94 -1.74 24.24 20.07
C LEU A 94 -1.58 25.77 20.01
N SER A 95 -0.46 26.24 19.49
CA SER A 95 -0.31 27.61 19.01
C SER A 95 -1.13 27.81 17.73
N ASP A 96 -1.39 29.07 17.38
CA ASP A 96 -2.16 29.37 16.18
C ASP A 96 -1.44 28.88 14.91
N THR A 97 -0.10 28.97 14.86
CA THR A 97 0.70 28.45 13.74
C THR A 97 0.62 26.92 13.65
N GLU A 98 0.69 26.21 14.77
CA GLU A 98 0.54 24.74 14.78
C GLU A 98 -0.86 24.34 14.29
N ALA A 99 -1.92 24.98 14.78
CA ALA A 99 -3.27 24.68 14.34
C ALA A 99 -3.51 25.02 12.86
N SER A 100 -2.99 26.15 12.38
CA SER A 100 -3.00 26.51 10.95
C SER A 100 -2.24 25.52 10.09
N SER A 101 -1.18 24.88 10.61
CA SER A 101 -0.46 23.84 9.86
C SER A 101 -1.23 22.52 9.72
N LEU A 102 -2.18 22.25 10.62
CA LEU A 102 -3.04 21.07 10.57
C LEU A 102 -4.31 21.28 9.71
N GLU A 103 -4.77 22.52 9.57
CA GLU A 103 -5.99 22.87 8.85
C GLU A 103 -6.08 22.32 7.41
N PRO A 104 -4.99 22.33 6.61
CA PRO A 104 -5.07 21.84 5.23
C PRO A 104 -5.50 20.38 5.15
N TYR A 105 -5.17 19.55 6.14
CA TYR A 105 -5.49 18.12 6.17
C TYR A 105 -6.96 17.82 6.49
N THR A 106 -7.70 18.83 6.98
CA THR A 106 -9.13 18.74 7.29
C THR A 106 -10.01 19.48 6.28
N HIS A 107 -9.43 20.30 5.40
CA HIS A 107 -10.19 21.10 4.43
C HIS A 107 -9.75 20.83 2.99
N VAL A 108 -8.47 21.08 2.69
CA VAL A 108 -7.93 21.03 1.31
C VAL A 108 -7.55 19.62 0.89
N LEU A 109 -6.89 18.87 1.77
CA LEU A 109 -6.33 17.54 1.52
C LEU A 109 -7.21 16.43 2.11
N LYS A 110 -8.42 16.72 2.59
CA LYS A 110 -9.26 15.78 3.35
C LYS A 110 -9.63 14.47 2.64
N GLU A 111 -9.48 14.40 1.31
CA GLU A 111 -9.69 13.18 0.54
C GLU A 111 -8.54 12.16 0.71
N GLY A 112 -7.39 12.59 1.23
CA GLY A 112 -6.26 11.74 1.60
C GLY A 112 -6.25 11.35 3.07
N ALA A 113 -5.47 10.32 3.40
CA ALA A 113 -5.11 10.00 4.78
C ALA A 113 -3.66 10.43 5.03
N TYR A 114 -3.37 10.93 6.24
CA TYR A 114 -2.07 11.49 6.59
C TYR A 114 -1.72 11.29 8.07
N ALA A 115 -0.45 11.02 8.34
CA ALA A 115 0.17 11.16 9.65
C ALA A 115 1.00 12.46 9.69
N VAL A 116 0.62 13.39 10.56
CA VAL A 116 1.25 14.71 10.67
C VAL A 116 1.85 14.90 12.06
N PRO A 117 3.17 14.79 12.20
CA PRO A 117 3.84 15.10 13.45
C PRO A 117 3.94 16.62 13.65
N LEU A 118 3.67 17.07 14.88
CA LEU A 118 4.06 18.40 15.35
C LEU A 118 5.19 18.25 16.37
N PHE A 119 6.14 19.17 16.36
CA PHE A 119 7.34 19.11 17.20
C PHE A 119 7.34 20.23 18.25
N ASN A 120 7.77 19.91 19.48
CA ASN A 120 8.00 20.92 20.52
C ASN A 120 9.13 21.90 20.15
N ASN A 121 10.11 21.39 19.40
CA ASN A 121 11.23 22.16 18.85
C ASN A 121 11.69 21.49 17.56
N TYR A 122 11.82 22.25 16.47
CA TYR A 122 12.34 21.77 15.19
C TYR A 122 13.81 21.34 15.25
N THR A 123 14.59 21.87 16.20
CA THR A 123 16.01 21.50 16.35
C THR A 123 16.18 20.12 16.99
N ASP A 124 15.40 19.81 18.02
CA ASP A 124 15.52 18.55 18.77
C ASP A 124 14.55 17.47 18.27
N LYS A 125 13.65 17.82 17.34
CA LYS A 125 12.65 16.94 16.70
C LYS A 125 11.86 16.07 17.70
N LYS A 126 11.68 16.57 18.92
CA LYS A 126 10.83 15.93 19.92
C LYS A 126 9.37 16.19 19.57
N TYR A 127 8.64 15.13 19.26
CA TYR A 127 7.21 15.23 18.97
C TYR A 127 6.46 15.83 20.16
N LYS A 128 5.54 16.74 19.85
CA LYS A 128 4.52 17.27 20.74
C LYS A 128 3.25 16.44 20.66
N ILE A 129 2.88 16.06 19.44
CA ILE A 129 1.73 15.24 19.08
C ILE A 129 2.00 14.64 17.70
N CYS A 130 1.48 13.45 17.42
CA CYS A 130 1.29 12.97 16.05
C CYS A 130 -0.20 12.85 15.75
N SER A 131 -0.68 13.60 14.74
CA SER A 131 -2.08 13.62 14.35
C SER A 131 -2.30 12.71 13.15
N VAL A 132 -3.22 11.76 13.25
CA VAL A 132 -3.68 10.91 12.15
C VAL A 132 -4.95 11.52 11.58
N PHE A 133 -4.94 11.88 10.30
CA PHE A 133 -6.09 12.32 9.54
C PHE A 133 -6.56 11.16 8.66
N PRO A 134 -7.71 10.54 8.96
CA PRO A 134 -8.32 9.56 8.06
C PRO A 134 -8.72 10.18 6.73
N ALA A 135 -8.92 9.36 5.70
CA ALA A 135 -9.53 9.83 4.45
C ALA A 135 -11.03 10.11 4.63
N SER A 136 -11.53 11.08 3.84
CA SER A 136 -12.91 11.57 3.79
C SER A 136 -13.98 10.51 4.03
N THR A 137 -14.98 10.88 4.84
CA THR A 137 -16.07 9.99 5.23
C THR A 137 -16.99 9.64 4.06
N ASN A 138 -17.06 10.52 3.05
CA ASN A 138 -17.88 10.41 1.84
C ASN A 138 -17.23 9.61 0.68
N SER A 139 -16.40 8.62 1.02
CA SER A 139 -15.71 7.77 0.05
C SER A 139 -16.44 6.44 -0.21
N ASN A 140 -15.92 5.63 -1.13
CA ASN A 140 -16.36 4.26 -1.40
C ASN A 140 -15.20 3.41 -1.93
N ILE A 141 -15.42 2.11 -2.16
CA ILE A 141 -14.38 1.19 -2.65
C ILE A 141 -13.65 1.70 -3.90
N ARG A 142 -14.38 2.32 -4.84
CA ARG A 142 -13.81 2.82 -6.10
C ARG A 142 -12.93 4.03 -5.83
N LEU A 143 -13.43 5.00 -5.04
CA LEU A 143 -12.68 6.21 -4.71
C LEU A 143 -11.41 5.89 -3.91
N GLU A 144 -11.48 5.00 -2.91
CA GLU A 144 -10.29 4.56 -2.18
C GLU A 144 -9.31 3.81 -3.07
N THR A 145 -9.81 2.91 -3.93
CA THR A 145 -8.94 2.19 -4.87
C THR A 145 -8.27 3.15 -5.85
N HIS A 146 -9.01 4.14 -6.37
CA HIS A 146 -8.45 5.20 -7.21
C HIS A 146 -7.36 5.97 -6.47
N ARG A 147 -7.60 6.40 -5.22
CA ARG A 147 -6.61 7.11 -4.40
C ARG A 147 -5.34 6.29 -4.16
N ILE A 148 -5.46 5.02 -3.83
CA ILE A 148 -4.33 4.14 -3.51
C ILE A 148 -3.49 3.84 -4.76
N LEU A 149 -4.14 3.68 -5.91
CA LEU A 149 -3.49 3.29 -7.16
C LEU A 149 -3.19 4.49 -8.08
N GLY A 150 -3.75 5.67 -7.84
CA GLY A 150 -3.70 6.80 -8.76
C GLY A 150 -4.47 6.57 -10.08
N LEU A 151 -5.52 5.74 -10.08
CA LEU A 151 -6.25 5.36 -11.31
C LEU A 151 -6.96 6.52 -12.02
N ASP A 152 -7.18 7.62 -11.31
CA ASP A 152 -7.74 8.85 -11.84
C ASP A 152 -6.69 9.76 -12.50
N THR A 153 -5.40 9.41 -12.42
CA THR A 153 -4.31 10.14 -13.07
C THR A 153 -4.40 10.00 -14.59
N PRO A 154 -4.70 11.09 -15.34
CA PRO A 154 -4.89 11.01 -16.78
C PRO A 154 -3.62 10.54 -17.50
N GLY A 155 -3.74 9.51 -18.32
CA GLY A 155 -2.65 8.97 -19.12
C GLY A 155 -1.69 8.03 -18.37
N ALA A 156 -1.82 7.87 -17.05
CA ALA A 156 -1.03 6.88 -16.31
C ALA A 156 -1.55 5.45 -16.53
N TYR A 157 -2.86 5.28 -16.65
CA TYR A 157 -3.51 3.97 -16.75
C TYR A 157 -4.47 3.87 -17.94
N PRO A 158 -4.78 2.64 -18.41
CA PRO A 158 -6.00 2.36 -19.17
C PRO A 158 -7.26 2.84 -18.41
N THR A 159 -8.22 3.44 -19.11
CA THR A 159 -9.40 4.11 -18.52
C THR A 159 -10.35 3.17 -17.75
N ASP A 160 -10.29 1.87 -17.99
CA ASP A 160 -11.12 0.85 -17.36
C ASP A 160 -10.37 0.00 -16.32
N MET A 161 -9.16 0.40 -15.92
CA MET A 161 -8.27 -0.37 -15.03
C MET A 161 -8.96 -0.84 -13.74
N PHE A 162 -9.76 0.02 -13.09
CA PHE A 162 -10.50 -0.35 -11.87
C PHE A 162 -11.38 -1.59 -12.05
N PHE A 163 -12.05 -1.71 -13.21
CA PHE A 163 -12.96 -2.81 -13.51
C PHE A 163 -12.22 -4.09 -13.92
N ARG A 164 -10.93 -4.00 -14.23
CA ARG A 164 -10.08 -5.14 -14.60
C ARG A 164 -9.41 -5.81 -13.40
N LEU A 165 -9.41 -5.15 -12.24
CA LEU A 165 -8.88 -5.75 -11.02
C LEU A 165 -9.67 -7.04 -10.70
N LYS A 166 -8.97 -8.17 -10.63
CA LYS A 166 -9.53 -9.49 -10.32
C LYS A 166 -10.04 -9.59 -8.89
N GLU A 167 -9.44 -8.80 -8.00
CA GLU A 167 -9.76 -8.80 -6.58
C GLU A 167 -9.84 -7.36 -6.09
N HIS A 168 -10.92 -7.04 -5.36
CA HIS A 168 -11.12 -5.75 -4.72
C HIS A 168 -11.12 -5.94 -3.21
N ILE A 169 -10.27 -5.19 -2.53
CA ILE A 169 -10.27 -5.12 -1.06
C ILE A 169 -11.57 -4.42 -0.63
N PRO A 170 -12.38 -5.02 0.28
CA PRO A 170 -13.62 -4.41 0.75
C PRO A 170 -13.40 -3.01 1.33
N PHE A 171 -14.41 -2.14 1.19
CA PHE A 171 -14.29 -0.73 1.57
C PHE A 171 -14.02 -0.51 3.06
N ASP A 172 -14.69 -1.26 3.93
CA ASP A 172 -14.48 -1.23 5.38
C ASP A 172 -13.03 -1.63 5.74
N ILE A 173 -12.49 -2.64 5.05
CA ILE A 173 -11.09 -3.03 5.19
C ILE A 173 -10.16 -1.94 4.68
N LEU A 174 -10.41 -1.34 3.51
CA LEU A 174 -9.59 -0.25 2.99
C LEU A 174 -9.56 0.96 3.93
N LYS A 175 -10.71 1.33 4.51
CA LYS A 175 -10.79 2.43 5.48
C LYS A 175 -10.00 2.12 6.75
N MET A 176 -10.19 0.94 7.33
CA MET A 176 -9.43 0.54 8.51
C MET A 176 -7.93 0.47 8.21
N TYR A 177 -7.56 -0.14 7.08
CA TYR A 177 -6.16 -0.22 6.63
C TYR A 177 -5.55 1.17 6.53
N SER A 178 -6.24 2.12 5.90
CA SER A 178 -5.73 3.49 5.73
C SER A 178 -5.46 4.17 7.07
N VAL A 179 -6.36 4.04 8.05
CA VAL A 179 -6.14 4.63 9.39
C VAL A 179 -5.02 3.90 10.13
N LEU A 180 -4.95 2.58 10.04
CA LEU A 180 -3.88 1.79 10.66
C LEU A 180 -2.51 2.07 10.03
N HIS A 181 -2.45 2.40 8.75
CA HIS A 181 -1.24 2.81 8.05
C HIS A 181 -0.72 4.14 8.61
N GLU A 182 -1.57 5.17 8.67
CA GLU A 182 -1.16 6.46 9.26
C GLU A 182 -0.83 6.34 10.76
N LEU A 183 -1.56 5.49 11.49
CA LEU A 183 -1.22 5.17 12.87
C LEU A 183 0.14 4.47 12.96
N GLY A 184 0.47 3.61 11.99
CA GLY A 184 1.79 3.00 11.84
C GLY A 184 2.88 4.05 11.76
N HIS A 185 2.75 5.03 10.87
CA HIS A 185 3.67 6.17 10.80
C HIS A 185 3.83 6.87 12.16
N CYS A 186 2.72 7.16 12.86
CA CYS A 186 2.80 7.79 14.19
C CYS A 186 3.41 6.91 15.30
N LEU A 187 3.40 5.58 15.14
CA LEU A 187 3.98 4.63 16.10
C LEU A 187 5.43 4.26 15.76
N ASP A 188 5.89 4.61 14.56
CA ASP A 188 7.24 4.37 14.07
C ASP A 188 8.27 5.15 14.89
N LYS A 189 9.28 4.43 15.39
CA LYS A 189 10.39 4.97 16.18
C LYS A 189 11.70 5.00 15.42
N THR A 190 11.72 4.47 14.20
CA THR A 190 12.92 4.14 13.46
C THR A 190 12.96 4.88 12.12
N PHE A 191 12.00 4.63 11.22
CA PHE A 191 12.09 5.09 9.84
C PHE A 191 11.53 6.50 9.65
N MET A 192 10.35 6.79 10.20
CA MET A 192 9.77 8.14 10.17
C MET A 192 10.70 9.18 10.79
N PRO A 193 11.29 8.98 12.00
CA PRO A 193 12.26 9.94 12.55
C PRO A 193 13.49 10.15 11.67
N ALA A 194 13.98 9.10 10.99
CA ALA A 194 15.10 9.19 10.05
C ALA A 194 14.72 10.01 8.80
N ALA A 195 13.53 9.79 8.23
CA ALA A 195 13.03 10.56 7.09
C ALA A 195 12.94 12.06 7.41
N TYR A 196 12.53 12.41 8.64
CA TYR A 196 12.50 13.79 9.10
C TYR A 196 13.84 14.29 9.66
N SER A 197 14.91 13.50 9.75
CA SER A 197 16.16 13.93 10.39
C SER A 197 16.96 14.93 9.55
N ASN A 198 16.75 14.96 8.24
CA ASN A 198 17.40 15.87 7.30
C ASN A 198 16.51 17.09 6.97
N TYR A 199 17.10 18.16 6.41
CA TYR A 199 16.35 19.33 5.95
C TYR A 199 15.46 18.98 4.74
N GLU A 200 15.96 18.10 3.86
CA GLU A 200 15.19 17.48 2.79
C GLU A 200 15.12 15.96 3.06
N PRO A 201 13.91 15.37 3.10
CA PRO A 201 13.76 13.93 3.27
C PRO A 201 14.36 13.19 2.08
N SER A 202 15.10 12.11 2.35
CA SER A 202 15.58 11.19 1.32
C SER A 202 14.40 10.34 0.83
N ALA A 203 14.26 10.19 -0.49
CA ALA A 203 13.20 9.36 -1.08
C ALA A 203 13.28 7.89 -0.62
N HIS A 204 14.48 7.41 -0.30
CA HIS A 204 14.66 6.05 0.21
C HIS A 204 14.22 5.94 1.68
N ASP A 205 14.50 6.94 2.51
CA ASP A 205 14.03 6.97 3.91
C ASP A 205 12.49 7.02 3.95
N VAL A 206 11.87 7.76 3.02
CA VAL A 206 10.41 7.75 2.83
C VAL A 206 9.91 6.37 2.41
N HIS A 207 10.59 5.69 1.49
CA HIS A 207 10.25 4.32 1.09
C HIS A 207 10.27 3.33 2.27
N GLU A 208 11.27 3.43 3.15
CA GLU A 208 11.36 2.57 4.34
C GLU A 208 10.23 2.90 5.33
N SER A 209 9.91 4.18 5.53
CA SER A 209 8.76 4.61 6.36
C SER A 209 7.42 4.10 5.80
N GLU A 210 7.20 4.21 4.49
CA GLU A 210 5.99 3.68 3.81
C GLU A 210 5.91 2.16 3.91
N SER A 211 7.04 1.47 3.74
CA SER A 211 7.15 0.02 3.90
C SER A 211 6.77 -0.42 5.31
N PHE A 212 7.24 0.32 6.32
CA PHE A 212 6.91 0.07 7.72
C PHE A 212 5.43 0.24 8.00
N ALA A 213 4.86 1.39 7.64
CA ALA A 213 3.46 1.71 7.91
C ALA A 213 2.50 0.70 7.25
N GLU A 214 2.76 0.28 6.01
CA GLU A 214 1.98 -0.76 5.31
C GLU A 214 2.13 -2.14 5.93
N THR A 215 3.35 -2.51 6.31
CA THR A 215 3.62 -3.80 6.98
C THR A 215 2.94 -3.87 8.34
N PHE A 216 3.04 -2.79 9.13
CA PHE A 216 2.37 -2.65 10.42
C PHE A 216 0.84 -2.74 10.26
N ALA A 217 0.26 -1.99 9.34
CA ALA A 217 -1.18 -2.01 9.07
C ALA A 217 -1.68 -3.41 8.68
N THR A 218 -0.90 -4.14 7.86
CA THR A 218 -1.16 -5.54 7.52
C THR A 218 -1.28 -6.42 8.75
N PHE A 219 -0.34 -6.32 9.69
CA PHE A 219 -0.39 -7.10 10.93
C PHE A 219 -1.54 -6.68 11.85
N MET A 220 -1.80 -5.38 11.96
CA MET A 220 -2.89 -4.87 12.79
C MET A 220 -4.27 -5.26 12.26
N LEU A 221 -4.47 -5.40 10.95
CA LEU A 221 -5.70 -5.96 10.40
C LEU A 221 -5.95 -7.40 10.85
N ILE A 222 -4.89 -8.21 10.93
CA ILE A 222 -4.98 -9.57 11.44
C ILE A 222 -5.35 -9.58 12.92
N LYS A 223 -4.79 -8.65 13.70
CA LYS A 223 -5.16 -8.41 15.11
C LYS A 223 -6.64 -8.10 15.28
N GLU A 224 -7.21 -7.32 14.35
CA GLU A 224 -8.64 -6.99 14.31
C GLU A 224 -9.52 -8.15 13.82
N GLY A 225 -8.92 -9.30 13.53
CA GLY A 225 -9.65 -10.50 13.11
C GLY A 225 -10.03 -10.53 11.64
N HIS A 226 -9.56 -9.56 10.84
CA HIS A 226 -9.81 -9.52 9.41
C HIS A 226 -8.99 -10.56 8.63
N ALA A 227 -9.42 -10.82 7.40
CA ALA A 227 -8.68 -11.67 6.47
C ALA A 227 -7.33 -11.05 6.11
N ASN A 228 -6.40 -11.90 5.71
CA ASN A 228 -5.09 -11.47 5.27
C ASN A 228 -5.16 -10.90 3.85
N TRP A 229 -5.11 -9.58 3.73
CA TRP A 229 -5.13 -8.83 2.47
C TRP A 229 -3.73 -8.39 2.00
N ALA A 230 -2.67 -8.83 2.68
CA ALA A 230 -1.29 -8.41 2.39
C ALA A 230 -0.88 -8.70 0.95
N GLN A 231 -1.27 -9.86 0.42
CA GLN A 231 -0.97 -10.23 -0.95
C GLN A 231 -1.64 -9.30 -1.96
N THR A 232 -2.95 -9.06 -1.84
CA THR A 232 -3.68 -8.14 -2.72
C THR A 232 -3.13 -6.71 -2.61
N ARG A 233 -2.77 -6.25 -1.41
CA ARG A 233 -2.09 -4.95 -1.21
C ARG A 233 -0.73 -4.88 -1.91
N ALA A 234 0.08 -5.95 -1.85
CA ALA A 234 1.34 -6.02 -2.58
C ALA A 234 1.10 -5.90 -4.09
N LEU A 235 0.06 -6.55 -4.63
CA LEU A 235 -0.28 -6.42 -6.05
C LEU A 235 -0.71 -4.99 -6.42
N TYR A 236 -1.50 -4.33 -5.56
CA TYR A 236 -1.89 -2.93 -5.75
C TYR A 236 -0.66 -2.01 -5.77
N ARG A 237 0.23 -2.14 -4.80
CA ARG A 237 1.45 -1.31 -4.72
C ARG A 237 2.40 -1.58 -5.87
N ASN A 238 2.51 -2.83 -6.34
CA ASN A 238 3.22 -3.15 -7.57
C ASN A 238 2.63 -2.43 -8.79
N LEU A 239 1.30 -2.49 -8.96
CA LEU A 239 0.61 -1.82 -10.06
C LEU A 239 0.86 -0.30 -10.04
N TYR A 240 0.75 0.31 -8.86
CA TYR A 240 1.09 1.71 -8.65
C TYR A 240 2.52 2.02 -9.11
N THR A 241 3.51 1.26 -8.61
CA THR A 241 4.92 1.48 -8.96
C THR A 241 5.17 1.44 -10.46
N ARG A 242 4.60 0.46 -11.17
CA ARG A 242 4.84 0.30 -12.61
C ARG A 242 4.29 1.46 -13.43
N TYR A 243 3.02 1.80 -13.21
CA TYR A 243 2.33 2.79 -14.04
C TYR A 243 2.62 4.22 -13.58
N MET A 244 2.50 4.51 -12.28
CA MET A 244 2.81 5.84 -11.76
C MET A 244 4.30 6.14 -11.80
N GLY A 245 5.17 5.15 -11.59
CA GLY A 245 6.62 5.33 -11.69
C GLY A 245 7.05 5.83 -13.05
N GLN A 246 6.61 5.15 -14.12
CA GLN A 246 6.85 5.60 -15.48
C GLN A 246 6.22 6.98 -15.73
N TRP A 247 4.94 7.16 -15.34
CA TRP A 247 4.23 8.42 -15.56
C TRP A 247 4.91 9.63 -14.89
N PHE A 248 5.47 9.47 -13.69
CA PHE A 248 6.19 10.56 -13.00
C PHE A 248 7.46 10.95 -13.74
N VAL A 249 8.20 9.98 -14.28
CA VAL A 249 9.41 10.23 -15.07
C VAL A 249 9.06 10.90 -16.41
N ASP A 250 7.98 10.48 -17.05
CA ASP A 250 7.49 11.07 -18.30
C ASP A 250 6.89 12.48 -18.11
N ASN A 251 6.42 12.80 -16.91
CA ASN A 251 5.74 14.06 -16.58
C ASN A 251 6.42 14.83 -15.43
N PRO A 252 7.71 15.19 -15.55
CA PRO A 252 8.49 15.75 -14.45
C PRO A 252 8.03 17.15 -14.01
N HIS A 253 7.34 17.88 -14.90
CA HIS A 253 6.87 19.24 -14.68
C HIS A 253 5.72 19.32 -13.66
N ASN A 254 5.01 18.22 -13.42
CA ASN A 254 3.89 18.15 -12.47
C ASN A 254 4.33 18.04 -11.00
N GLY A 255 5.64 17.90 -10.73
CA GLY A 255 6.17 17.79 -9.37
C GLY A 255 6.25 19.09 -8.59
N PHE A 256 5.98 20.25 -9.20
CA PHE A 256 6.02 21.58 -8.56
C PHE A 256 7.28 21.84 -7.69
N GLY A 257 8.44 21.33 -8.12
CA GLY A 257 9.70 21.48 -7.39
C GLY A 257 9.91 20.51 -6.22
N ASN A 258 9.01 19.54 -6.00
CA ASN A 258 9.20 18.49 -5.01
C ASN A 258 10.25 17.46 -5.51
N PRO A 259 11.42 17.33 -4.85
CA PRO A 259 12.48 16.41 -5.28
C PRO A 259 12.09 14.93 -5.16
N LEU A 260 11.08 14.60 -4.37
CA LEU A 260 10.58 13.24 -4.22
C LEU A 260 9.68 12.79 -5.37
N TYR A 261 9.11 13.74 -6.11
CA TYR A 261 8.05 13.48 -7.08
C TYR A 261 8.45 12.43 -8.14
N LEU A 262 9.63 12.58 -8.73
CA LEU A 262 10.13 11.66 -9.77
C LEU A 262 10.38 10.23 -9.26
N LYS A 263 10.52 10.07 -7.94
CA LYS A 263 10.77 8.79 -7.27
C LYS A 263 9.50 8.21 -6.66
N GLY A 264 8.36 8.89 -6.80
CA GLY A 264 7.08 8.50 -6.21
C GLY A 264 6.68 7.06 -6.52
N GLY A 265 6.93 6.56 -7.73
CA GLY A 265 6.61 5.17 -8.08
C GLY A 265 7.40 4.15 -7.25
N VAL A 266 8.72 4.37 -7.09
CA VAL A 266 9.60 3.45 -6.34
C VAL A 266 9.42 3.61 -4.83
N ILE A 267 9.10 4.81 -4.34
CA ILE A 267 8.72 5.04 -2.93
C ILE A 267 7.64 4.03 -2.52
N TYR A 268 6.63 3.84 -3.38
CA TYR A 268 5.53 2.92 -3.12
C TYR A 268 5.75 1.49 -3.67
N TYR A 269 6.98 1.09 -3.99
CA TYR A 269 7.28 -0.31 -4.31
C TYR A 269 7.40 -1.16 -3.03
N LEU A 270 6.27 -1.38 -2.38
CA LEU A 270 6.21 -2.00 -1.05
C LEU A 270 5.98 -3.52 -1.11
N SER A 271 5.89 -4.08 -2.32
CA SER A 271 5.57 -5.49 -2.57
C SER A 271 6.50 -6.45 -1.82
N PRO A 272 7.83 -6.26 -1.77
CA PRO A 272 8.71 -7.16 -1.04
C PRO A 272 8.34 -7.30 0.45
N SER A 273 8.18 -6.17 1.14
CA SER A 273 7.82 -6.13 2.57
C SER A 273 6.41 -6.70 2.82
N LEU A 274 5.44 -6.39 1.96
CA LEU A 274 4.07 -6.88 2.10
C LEU A 274 3.94 -8.39 1.83
N LEU A 275 4.70 -8.93 0.88
CA LEU A 275 4.73 -10.36 0.61
C LEU A 275 5.41 -11.14 1.75
N GLU A 276 6.42 -10.57 2.39
CA GLU A 276 6.98 -11.15 3.61
C GLU A 276 5.98 -11.09 4.77
N ALA A 277 5.30 -9.97 4.97
CA ALA A 277 4.27 -9.86 6.00
C ALA A 277 3.18 -10.93 5.82
N ASN A 278 2.73 -11.15 4.58
CA ASN A 278 1.81 -12.23 4.22
C ASN A 278 2.33 -13.61 4.64
N TYR A 279 3.60 -13.88 4.39
CA TYR A 279 4.25 -15.15 4.72
C TYR A 279 4.36 -15.36 6.22
N VAL A 280 4.80 -14.33 6.95
CA VAL A 280 4.86 -14.30 8.42
C VAL A 280 3.48 -14.59 9.02
N ILE A 281 2.42 -13.96 8.51
CA ILE A 281 1.04 -14.22 8.95
C ILE A 281 0.64 -15.69 8.71
N LYS A 282 0.94 -16.25 7.53
CA LYS A 282 0.56 -17.62 7.18
C LYS A 282 1.28 -18.68 8.03
N ARG A 283 2.49 -18.39 8.51
CA ARG A 283 3.31 -19.33 9.29
C ARG A 283 3.12 -19.25 10.80
N ASN A 284 2.66 -18.10 11.32
CA ASN A 284 2.49 -17.89 12.75
C ASN A 284 1.02 -17.97 13.16
N ARG A 285 0.62 -19.08 13.79
CA ARG A 285 -0.79 -19.30 14.21
C ARG A 285 -1.23 -18.37 15.33
N ASP A 286 -0.29 -17.92 16.14
CA ASP A 286 -0.47 -17.02 17.28
C ASP A 286 -0.37 -15.53 16.89
N ILE A 287 -0.18 -15.23 15.59
CA ILE A 287 0.06 -13.87 15.11
C ILE A 287 -0.97 -12.88 15.68
N LYS A 288 -2.27 -13.25 15.69
CA LYS A 288 -3.41 -12.44 16.15
C LYS A 288 -3.29 -11.96 17.60
N GLU A 289 -2.64 -12.75 18.45
CA GLU A 289 -2.57 -12.51 19.90
C GLU A 289 -1.43 -11.56 20.28
N LYS A 290 -0.55 -11.21 19.34
CA LYS A 290 0.58 -10.32 19.61
C LYS A 290 0.13 -8.94 20.09
N SER A 291 0.94 -8.35 20.97
CA SER A 291 0.80 -6.96 21.40
C SER A 291 1.18 -5.99 20.27
N VAL A 292 0.76 -4.73 20.41
CA VAL A 292 1.11 -3.68 19.44
C VAL A 292 2.63 -3.49 19.35
N ALA A 293 3.34 -3.54 20.48
CA ALA A 293 4.79 -3.43 20.52
C ALA A 293 5.48 -4.58 19.75
N GLU A 294 4.96 -5.81 19.87
CA GLU A 294 5.46 -6.94 19.08
C GLU A 294 5.19 -6.77 17.59
N TYR A 295 4.06 -6.18 17.20
CA TYR A 295 3.76 -5.88 15.79
C TYR A 295 4.64 -4.78 15.22
N ILE A 296 4.96 -3.74 16.00
CA ILE A 296 5.94 -2.72 15.63
C ILE A 296 7.30 -3.39 15.36
N GLN A 297 7.81 -4.18 16.31
CA GLN A 297 9.09 -4.87 16.14
C GLN A 297 9.08 -5.81 14.94
N LEU A 298 7.99 -6.55 14.73
CA LEU A 298 7.86 -7.46 13.60
C LEU A 298 7.85 -6.71 12.26
N ALA A 299 7.19 -5.55 12.19
CA ALA A 299 7.21 -4.70 11.00
C ALA A 299 8.62 -4.14 10.74
N GLU A 300 9.34 -3.67 11.76
CA GLU A 300 10.73 -3.25 11.63
C GLU A 300 11.62 -4.39 11.10
N ASP A 301 11.48 -5.60 11.65
CA ASP A 301 12.26 -6.77 11.23
C ASP A 301 12.00 -7.14 9.77
N VAL A 302 10.74 -7.05 9.33
CA VAL A 302 10.35 -7.30 7.93
C VAL A 302 10.95 -6.24 7.01
N VAL A 303 10.81 -4.95 7.34
CA VAL A 303 11.32 -3.84 6.51
C VAL A 303 12.83 -3.89 6.40
N ASN A 304 13.55 -4.03 7.52
CA ASN A 304 15.02 -4.07 7.54
C ASN A 304 15.61 -5.18 6.65
N LYS A 305 14.87 -6.30 6.49
CA LYS A 305 15.31 -7.43 5.68
C LYS A 305 14.87 -7.33 4.22
N ASN A 306 13.66 -6.83 3.97
CA ASN A 306 12.96 -7.01 2.70
C ASN A 306 12.67 -5.72 1.92
N ALA A 307 12.68 -4.55 2.56
CA ALA A 307 12.59 -3.29 1.82
C ALA A 307 13.77 -3.15 0.85
N LEU A 308 13.61 -2.29 -0.15
CA LEU A 308 14.68 -2.04 -1.11
C LEU A 308 15.86 -1.42 -0.38
N ASP A 309 17.07 -1.93 -0.64
CA ASP A 309 18.25 -1.17 -0.25
C ASP A 309 18.38 0.09 -1.10
N PHE A 310 19.12 1.09 -0.62
CA PHE A 310 19.25 2.38 -1.29
C PHE A 310 19.70 2.26 -2.75
N ARG A 311 20.62 1.33 -3.06
CA ARG A 311 21.16 1.15 -4.41
C ARG A 311 20.15 0.46 -5.31
N ALA A 312 19.46 -0.57 -4.83
CA ALA A 312 18.35 -1.20 -5.53
C ALA A 312 17.25 -0.17 -5.85
N PHE A 313 16.91 0.67 -4.87
CA PHE A 313 15.95 1.76 -5.02
C PHE A 313 16.36 2.71 -6.15
N GLN A 314 17.62 3.18 -6.17
CA GLN A 314 18.10 4.02 -7.27
C GLN A 314 18.12 3.27 -8.61
N GLY A 315 18.51 2.00 -8.63
CA GLY A 315 18.55 1.20 -9.83
C GLY A 315 17.18 1.02 -10.47
N ILE A 316 16.18 0.62 -9.68
CA ILE A 316 14.79 0.49 -10.14
C ILE A 316 14.28 1.83 -10.67
N TRP A 317 14.53 2.94 -9.96
CA TRP A 317 14.14 4.26 -10.46
C TRP A 317 14.76 4.58 -11.83
N ARG A 318 16.05 4.28 -12.03
CA ARG A 318 16.71 4.48 -13.32
C ARG A 318 16.07 3.67 -14.44
N THR A 319 15.57 2.45 -14.16
CA THR A 319 14.89 1.64 -15.20
C THR A 319 13.63 2.28 -15.79
N PHE A 320 13.03 3.28 -15.11
CA PHE A 320 11.90 4.04 -15.68
C PHE A 320 12.33 5.16 -16.64
N GLY A 321 13.55 5.69 -16.51
CA GLY A 321 14.01 6.85 -17.29
C GLY A 321 15.18 6.58 -18.25
N GLU A 322 15.79 5.41 -18.13
CA GLU A 322 16.98 5.00 -18.88
C GLU A 322 16.72 3.65 -19.56
N ASP A 323 17.61 3.27 -20.48
CA ASP A 323 17.55 1.95 -21.09
C ASP A 323 17.77 0.86 -20.03
N THR A 324 16.83 -0.09 -19.94
CA THR A 324 16.83 -1.11 -18.88
C THR A 324 18.06 -2.02 -18.95
N GLU A 325 18.52 -2.37 -20.15
CA GLU A 325 19.71 -3.22 -20.33
C GLU A 325 20.97 -2.46 -19.90
N GLU A 326 21.09 -1.17 -20.25
CA GLU A 326 22.21 -0.33 -19.80
C GLU A 326 22.27 -0.21 -18.26
N VAL A 327 21.12 -0.04 -17.60
CA VAL A 327 21.05 -0.02 -16.13
C VAL A 327 21.45 -1.38 -15.56
N LEU A 328 20.95 -2.47 -16.12
CA LEU A 328 21.29 -3.82 -15.65
C LEU A 328 22.76 -4.14 -15.83
N ASP A 329 23.37 -3.81 -16.98
CA ASP A 329 24.79 -4.04 -17.23
C ASP A 329 25.66 -3.22 -16.29
N PHE A 330 25.29 -1.96 -16.00
CA PHE A 330 25.95 -1.15 -14.97
C PHE A 330 25.94 -1.87 -13.61
N TYR A 331 24.75 -2.26 -13.10
CA TYR A 331 24.67 -2.89 -11.79
C TYR A 331 25.32 -4.29 -11.76
N ARG A 332 25.30 -5.01 -12.89
CA ARG A 332 25.98 -6.30 -13.05
C ARG A 332 27.50 -6.14 -12.95
N GLU A 333 28.10 -5.21 -13.68
CA GLU A 333 29.54 -4.93 -13.63
C GLU A 333 29.98 -4.57 -12.19
N PHE A 334 29.27 -3.64 -11.55
CA PHE A 334 29.55 -3.28 -10.16
C PHE A 334 29.31 -4.42 -9.17
N SER A 335 28.41 -5.36 -9.45
CA SER A 335 28.22 -6.54 -8.61
C SER A 335 29.43 -7.48 -8.65
N PHE A 336 30.19 -7.51 -9.76
CA PHE A 336 31.43 -8.27 -9.86
C PHE A 336 32.62 -7.51 -9.25
N ASP A 337 32.73 -6.21 -9.51
CA ASP A 337 33.86 -5.39 -9.06
C ASP A 337 33.77 -5.01 -7.58
N SER A 338 32.56 -4.88 -7.05
CA SER A 338 32.26 -4.45 -5.68
C SER A 338 31.06 -5.21 -5.09
N PRO A 339 31.13 -6.55 -4.97
CA PRO A 339 30.00 -7.40 -4.61
C PRO A 339 29.35 -7.03 -3.28
N GLY A 340 30.14 -6.67 -2.27
CA GLY A 340 29.62 -6.28 -0.95
C GLY A 340 28.75 -5.01 -0.96
N LEU A 341 28.77 -4.22 -2.04
CA LEU A 341 27.95 -3.02 -2.19
C LEU A 341 26.82 -3.20 -3.20
N PHE A 342 27.02 -4.00 -4.25
CA PHE A 342 26.13 -4.02 -5.42
C PHE A 342 25.48 -5.37 -5.72
N GLN A 343 25.92 -6.48 -5.11
CA GLN A 343 25.32 -7.79 -5.38
C GLN A 343 23.83 -7.81 -4.99
N LYS A 344 23.50 -7.41 -3.76
CA LYS A 344 22.10 -7.32 -3.30
C LYS A 344 21.26 -6.38 -4.17
N ALA A 345 21.85 -5.23 -4.57
CA ALA A 345 21.17 -4.26 -5.41
C ALA A 345 20.82 -4.85 -6.78
N PHE A 346 21.78 -5.52 -7.43
CA PHE A 346 21.58 -6.18 -8.71
C PHE A 346 20.51 -7.28 -8.62
N GLU A 347 20.55 -8.10 -7.57
CA GLU A 347 19.53 -9.13 -7.30
C GLU A 347 18.13 -8.52 -7.13
N GLN A 348 17.99 -7.44 -6.35
CA GLN A 348 16.71 -6.77 -6.13
C GLN A 348 16.17 -6.06 -7.39
N ILE A 349 17.03 -5.42 -8.20
CA ILE A 349 16.64 -4.80 -9.47
C ILE A 349 16.15 -5.87 -10.46
N THR A 350 16.90 -6.95 -10.60
CA THR A 350 16.53 -8.07 -11.47
C THR A 350 15.21 -8.69 -11.02
N ALA A 351 15.07 -8.93 -9.71
CA ALA A 351 13.81 -9.43 -9.14
C ALA A 351 12.63 -8.49 -9.42
N PHE A 352 12.81 -7.17 -9.34
CA PHE A 352 11.76 -6.22 -9.72
C PHE A 352 11.37 -6.38 -11.20
N LEU A 353 12.34 -6.36 -12.11
CA LEU A 353 12.08 -6.42 -13.55
C LEU A 353 11.41 -7.74 -13.97
N ASP A 354 11.83 -8.86 -13.38
CA ASP A 354 11.28 -10.18 -13.70
C ASP A 354 9.91 -10.40 -13.05
N PHE A 355 9.74 -9.97 -11.80
CA PHE A 355 8.58 -10.33 -11.00
C PHE A 355 7.43 -9.33 -11.08
N SER A 356 7.73 -8.05 -11.26
CA SER A 356 6.73 -6.98 -11.32
C SER A 356 5.70 -7.19 -12.45
N PRO A 357 6.07 -7.63 -13.67
CA PRO A 357 5.11 -7.98 -14.71
C PRO A 357 4.18 -9.12 -14.34
N TYR A 358 4.64 -10.10 -13.58
CA TYR A 358 3.78 -11.18 -13.09
C TYR A 358 2.79 -10.70 -12.05
N LEU A 359 3.23 -9.93 -11.06
CA LEU A 359 2.34 -9.39 -10.03
C LEU A 359 1.23 -8.55 -10.66
N GLU A 360 1.54 -7.79 -11.72
CA GLU A 360 0.51 -7.13 -12.53
C GLU A 360 -0.48 -8.14 -13.12
N ARG A 361 -0.02 -9.17 -13.86
CA ARG A 361 -0.92 -10.19 -14.45
C ARG A 361 -1.78 -10.89 -13.41
N LYS A 362 -1.28 -11.05 -12.19
CA LYS A 362 -2.04 -11.61 -11.08
C LYS A 362 -3.22 -10.76 -10.65
N ILE A 363 -3.12 -9.43 -10.72
CA ILE A 363 -4.21 -8.54 -10.31
C ILE A 363 -5.09 -8.06 -11.46
N VAL A 364 -4.57 -7.84 -12.67
CA VAL A 364 -5.38 -7.38 -13.81
C VAL A 364 -5.74 -8.48 -14.82
N GLY A 365 -5.15 -9.68 -14.70
CA GLY A 365 -5.24 -10.72 -15.71
C GLY A 365 -4.17 -10.63 -16.78
N ASP A 366 -4.15 -11.62 -17.69
CA ASP A 366 -3.32 -11.52 -18.87
C ASP A 366 -3.79 -10.31 -19.67
N PHE A 367 -2.96 -9.28 -19.68
CA PHE A 367 -3.05 -8.20 -20.65
C PHE A 367 -2.71 -8.80 -22.02
N ARG A 368 -3.65 -9.53 -22.62
CA ARG A 368 -3.67 -9.65 -24.07
C ARG A 368 -4.20 -8.33 -24.60
N ALA A 369 -3.36 -7.30 -24.62
CA ALA A 369 -3.35 -6.49 -25.82
C ALA A 369 -3.21 -7.48 -26.98
N PRO A 370 -4.07 -7.45 -28.00
CA PRO A 370 -3.98 -8.35 -29.14
C PRO A 370 -2.65 -8.30 -29.92
N GLU A 371 -1.64 -7.55 -29.45
CA GLU A 371 -0.44 -7.19 -30.20
C GLU A 371 0.89 -7.58 -29.51
N LEU A 372 0.88 -8.16 -28.30
CA LEU A 372 2.09 -8.79 -27.69
C LEU A 372 2.12 -10.33 -27.81
N LEU A 373 1.06 -10.94 -28.35
CA LEU A 373 1.17 -12.14 -29.18
C LEU A 373 1.33 -11.74 -30.66
N GLY A 374 2.08 -10.67 -30.90
CA GLY A 374 2.73 -10.45 -32.17
C GLY A 374 3.73 -11.56 -32.39
N SER A 375 3.26 -12.67 -32.96
CA SER A 375 4.07 -13.66 -33.68
C SER A 375 5.45 -13.93 -33.06
N GLN A 376 5.50 -14.42 -31.82
CA GLN A 376 6.60 -15.34 -31.53
C GLN A 376 6.38 -16.50 -32.51
N PRO A 377 7.30 -16.76 -33.46
CA PRO A 377 7.17 -17.92 -34.31
C PRO A 377 7.02 -19.11 -33.36
N LEU A 378 6.02 -19.96 -33.62
CA LEU A 378 5.90 -21.24 -32.94
C LEU A 378 7.29 -21.87 -32.96
N LEU A 379 7.91 -21.97 -31.77
CA LEU A 379 9.20 -22.63 -31.64
C LEU A 379 9.01 -24.05 -32.19
N SER A 380 10.05 -24.56 -32.85
CA SER A 380 10.03 -25.97 -33.19
C SER A 380 9.84 -26.80 -31.92
N LEU A 381 9.25 -27.99 -32.05
CA LEU A 381 9.07 -28.91 -30.92
C LEU A 381 10.35 -29.14 -30.12
N GLU A 382 11.51 -29.10 -30.78
CA GLU A 382 12.82 -29.26 -30.13
C GLU A 382 13.25 -28.02 -29.34
N GLU A 383 12.89 -26.82 -29.80
CA GLU A 383 13.15 -25.56 -29.10
C GLU A 383 12.22 -25.39 -27.89
N GLU A 384 10.93 -25.70 -28.04
CA GLU A 384 9.97 -25.68 -26.93
C GLU A 384 10.36 -26.70 -25.86
N ARG A 385 10.88 -27.86 -26.29
CA ARG A 385 11.45 -28.88 -25.41
C ARG A 385 12.63 -28.36 -24.60
N ARG A 386 13.57 -27.64 -25.24
CA ARG A 386 14.72 -27.07 -24.55
C ARG A 386 14.27 -26.06 -23.48
N VAL A 387 13.36 -25.16 -23.83
CA VAL A 387 12.84 -24.13 -22.94
C VAL A 387 12.13 -24.75 -21.73
N LEU A 388 11.26 -25.74 -21.93
CA LEU A 388 10.57 -26.41 -20.82
C LEU A 388 11.53 -27.15 -19.88
N VAL A 389 12.57 -27.80 -20.42
CA VAL A 389 13.59 -28.46 -19.60
C VAL A 389 14.38 -27.45 -18.77
N GLU A 390 14.73 -26.30 -19.35
CA GLU A 390 15.39 -25.21 -18.63
C GLU A 390 14.50 -24.66 -17.51
N LEU A 391 13.22 -24.39 -17.78
CA LEU A 391 12.26 -23.89 -16.78
C LEU A 391 12.03 -24.88 -15.62
N ILE A 392 11.90 -26.18 -15.91
CA ILE A 392 11.74 -27.22 -14.88
C ILE A 392 13.02 -27.34 -14.04
N THR A 393 14.19 -27.26 -14.68
CA THR A 393 15.48 -27.29 -14.00
C THR A 393 15.64 -26.09 -13.07
N ASP A 394 15.27 -24.90 -13.54
CA ASP A 394 15.24 -23.67 -12.74
C ASP A 394 14.25 -23.79 -11.57
N TYR A 395 13.08 -24.39 -11.77
CA TYR A 395 12.10 -24.61 -10.70
C TYR A 395 12.70 -25.49 -9.59
N GLN A 396 13.36 -26.59 -9.99
CA GLN A 396 13.98 -27.54 -9.07
C GLN A 396 15.18 -26.95 -8.33
N ASN A 397 15.93 -26.05 -8.97
CA ASN A 397 17.11 -25.41 -8.40
C ASN A 397 16.80 -24.18 -7.54
N THR A 398 15.57 -23.66 -7.64
CA THR A 398 15.15 -22.52 -6.83
C THR A 398 15.06 -22.94 -5.35
N GLN A 399 15.97 -22.42 -4.51
CA GLN A 399 16.10 -22.75 -3.08
C GLN A 399 14.90 -22.27 -2.24
N SER A 400 14.72 -22.82 -1.03
CA SER A 400 13.56 -22.58 -0.13
C SER A 400 13.49 -21.19 0.53
N GLU A 401 14.08 -20.17 -0.07
CA GLU A 401 13.94 -18.77 0.36
C GLU A 401 12.77 -18.11 -0.37
N MET A 402 12.25 -17.01 0.17
CA MET A 402 10.95 -16.41 -0.16
C MET A 402 10.86 -15.88 -1.61
N GLN A 403 11.94 -15.25 -2.11
CA GLN A 403 12.10 -14.92 -3.53
C GLN A 403 12.07 -16.19 -4.40
N GLY A 404 12.52 -17.31 -3.84
CA GLY A 404 12.43 -18.61 -4.47
C GLY A 404 11.04 -19.25 -4.43
N GLU A 405 10.19 -18.97 -3.45
CA GLU A 405 8.80 -19.47 -3.44
C GLU A 405 7.92 -18.72 -4.45
N ALA A 406 8.08 -17.40 -4.53
CA ALA A 406 7.49 -16.59 -5.59
C ALA A 406 8.00 -17.00 -6.99
N ARG A 407 9.33 -17.13 -7.17
CA ARG A 407 9.94 -17.62 -8.42
C ARG A 407 9.53 -19.04 -8.77
N ARG A 408 9.32 -19.92 -7.78
CA ARG A 408 8.77 -21.26 -8.02
C ARG A 408 7.35 -21.17 -8.57
N GLU A 409 6.48 -20.36 -7.99
CA GLU A 409 5.11 -20.21 -8.52
C GLU A 409 5.11 -19.60 -9.93
N LEU A 410 6.03 -18.67 -10.24
CA LEU A 410 6.26 -18.16 -11.61
C LEU A 410 6.63 -19.27 -12.59
N LEU A 411 7.67 -20.03 -12.25
CA LEU A 411 8.19 -21.09 -13.09
C LEU A 411 7.13 -22.17 -13.28
N ARG A 412 6.37 -22.48 -12.23
CA ARG A 412 5.24 -23.42 -12.28
C ARG A 412 4.16 -22.94 -13.25
N GLU A 413 3.72 -21.69 -13.17
CA GLU A 413 2.70 -21.14 -14.07
C GLU A 413 3.18 -21.05 -15.53
N GLU A 414 4.43 -20.65 -15.76
CA GLU A 414 5.03 -20.63 -17.10
C GLU A 414 5.14 -22.05 -17.69
N ILE A 415 5.56 -23.02 -16.87
CA ILE A 415 5.59 -24.44 -17.23
C ILE A 415 4.18 -24.89 -17.63
N PHE A 416 3.16 -24.61 -16.82
CA PHE A 416 1.77 -25.01 -17.13
C PHE A 416 1.20 -24.30 -18.36
N SER A 417 1.43 -23.00 -18.53
CA SER A 417 0.99 -22.23 -19.69
C SER A 417 1.58 -22.78 -21.01
N ARG A 418 2.87 -23.10 -21.01
CA ARG A 418 3.54 -23.71 -22.18
C ARG A 418 3.06 -25.13 -22.45
N ILE A 419 2.76 -25.91 -21.41
CA ILE A 419 2.15 -27.24 -21.56
C ILE A 419 0.76 -27.13 -22.19
N ASP A 420 -0.05 -26.17 -21.76
CA ASP A 420 -1.37 -25.96 -22.33
C ASP A 420 -1.27 -25.53 -23.80
N LEU A 421 -0.32 -24.64 -24.15
CA LEU A 421 -0.06 -24.26 -25.54
C LEU A 421 0.42 -25.46 -26.41
N LEU A 422 1.26 -26.34 -25.87
CA LEU A 422 1.65 -27.58 -26.53
C LEU A 422 0.46 -28.54 -26.72
N ARG A 423 -0.44 -28.63 -25.73
CA ARG A 423 -1.64 -29.45 -25.81
C ARG A 423 -2.60 -28.93 -26.87
N GLU A 424 -2.85 -27.62 -26.91
CA GLU A 424 -3.65 -26.97 -27.95
C GLU A 424 -3.05 -27.22 -29.35
N ASN A 425 -1.73 -27.18 -29.49
CA ASN A 425 -1.04 -27.49 -30.73
C ASN A 425 -1.19 -28.96 -31.16
N LEU A 426 -1.18 -29.93 -30.24
CA LEU A 426 -1.48 -31.33 -30.57
C LEU A 426 -2.93 -31.50 -31.05
N GLU A 427 -3.86 -30.82 -30.39
CA GLU A 427 -5.27 -30.86 -30.75
C GLU A 427 -5.53 -30.23 -32.12
N GLN A 428 -4.67 -29.31 -32.56
CA GLN A 428 -4.71 -28.71 -33.91
C GLN A 428 -3.91 -29.51 -34.95
N ALA A 429 -2.95 -30.35 -34.54
CA ALA A 429 -2.08 -31.15 -35.43
C ALA A 429 -2.73 -32.45 -35.96
N PHE A 430 -4.07 -32.49 -36.08
CA PHE A 430 -4.83 -33.68 -36.51
C PHE A 430 -4.42 -34.21 -37.90
N ASP A 431 -3.84 -33.35 -38.76
CA ASP A 431 -3.37 -33.71 -40.11
C ASP A 431 -1.87 -34.04 -40.20
N ALA A 432 -1.13 -34.04 -39.08
CA ALA A 432 0.29 -34.37 -39.08
C ALA A 432 0.55 -35.89 -39.27
N PRO A 433 1.68 -36.31 -39.86
CA PRO A 433 2.05 -37.71 -39.97
C PRO A 433 2.08 -38.41 -38.60
N TYR A 434 1.60 -39.65 -38.53
CA TYR A 434 1.49 -40.44 -37.29
C TYR A 434 2.75 -40.45 -36.43
N GLU A 435 3.94 -40.52 -37.03
CA GLU A 435 5.22 -40.51 -36.30
C GLU A 435 5.53 -39.15 -35.65
N ALA A 436 5.05 -38.03 -36.21
CA ALA A 436 5.17 -36.71 -35.60
C ALA A 436 4.22 -36.58 -34.40
N GLN A 437 2.97 -37.04 -34.55
CA GLN A 437 1.99 -37.08 -33.46
C GLN A 437 2.47 -37.98 -32.30
N LYS A 438 3.08 -39.13 -32.62
CA LYS A 438 3.63 -40.07 -31.63
C LYS A 438 4.78 -39.46 -30.83
N LYS A 439 5.78 -38.88 -31.50
CA LYS A 439 6.91 -38.22 -30.81
C LYS A 439 6.45 -37.05 -29.93
N GLN A 440 5.47 -36.30 -30.40
CA GLN A 440 4.93 -35.15 -29.68
C GLN A 440 4.11 -35.60 -28.45
N LYS A 441 3.38 -36.71 -28.54
CA LYS A 441 2.69 -37.33 -27.41
C LYS A 441 3.65 -37.92 -26.38
N GLU A 442 4.66 -38.68 -26.82
CA GLU A 442 5.70 -39.22 -25.93
C GLU A 442 6.43 -38.10 -25.16
N PHE A 443 6.64 -36.95 -25.82
CA PHE A 443 7.20 -35.77 -25.19
C PHE A 443 6.27 -35.14 -24.14
N LEU A 444 4.98 -34.99 -24.43
CA LEU A 444 4.01 -34.52 -23.44
C LEU A 444 3.92 -35.45 -22.22
N ASP A 445 3.94 -36.76 -22.44
CA ASP A 445 3.91 -37.75 -21.35
C ASP A 445 5.15 -37.64 -20.47
N TYR A 446 6.33 -37.41 -21.07
CA TYR A 446 7.57 -37.14 -20.34
C TYR A 446 7.52 -35.83 -19.52
N ILE A 447 7.08 -34.72 -20.14
CA ILE A 447 6.96 -33.44 -19.46
C ILE A 447 5.95 -33.53 -18.31
N TRP A 448 4.82 -34.19 -18.51
CA TRP A 448 3.82 -34.41 -17.47
C TRP A 448 4.39 -35.18 -16.28
N ALA A 449 5.23 -36.19 -16.53
CA ALA A 449 5.91 -36.94 -15.47
C ALA A 449 6.92 -36.08 -14.67
N GLU A 450 7.58 -35.12 -15.31
CA GLU A 450 8.48 -34.17 -14.63
C GLU A 450 7.70 -33.07 -13.88
N VAL A 451 6.57 -32.61 -14.43
CA VAL A 451 5.67 -31.64 -13.80
C VAL A 451 4.99 -32.20 -12.56
N LEU A 452 4.73 -33.52 -12.49
CA LEU A 452 4.24 -34.15 -11.26
C LEU A 452 5.24 -34.11 -10.08
N LYS A 453 6.50 -33.71 -10.35
CA LYS A 453 7.54 -33.47 -9.33
C LYS A 453 7.65 -31.98 -8.95
N VAL A 454 6.91 -31.11 -9.64
CA VAL A 454 6.79 -29.65 -9.48
C VAL A 454 5.52 -29.35 -8.70
#